data_AF-A0A2M7P9Y2-F1
#
_entry.id   AF-A0A2M7P9Y2-F1
#
_cell.length_a   1.000
_cell.length_b   1.000
_cell.length_c   1.000
_cell.angle_alpha   90.00
_cell.angle_beta   90.00
_cell.angle_gamma   90.00
#
_symmetry.space_group_name_H-M   'P 1'
#
loop_
_entity.id
_entity.type
_entity.pdbx_description
1 polymer ?
#
loop_
_entity_poly.entity_id
_entity_poly.type
_entity_poly.pdbx_seq_one_letter_code
_entity_poly.pdbx_strand_id
1 'polypeptide(L)'
;MATRVWRRNRLGLWVALCLLGWAALLPLPRAAASRIKDLASVQGVRDNQLVGFGLVVGLSGTGDGNKAAFTSQGLVNMLENMGVHVNPADVKVKNVAGVMITATLPPFAKAGQTIDVTISSL
;
A
#
# COMPACT_ATOMS: atom_id res chain seq x y z
N MET A 1 -64.67 58.36 -0.27
CA MET A 1 -63.53 57.98 0.60
C MET A 1 -63.27 56.45 0.65
N ALA A 2 -63.50 55.68 -0.44
CA ALA A 2 -63.53 54.20 -0.37
C ALA A 2 -62.61 53.45 -1.36
N THR A 3 -61.59 54.09 -1.93
CA THR A 3 -60.71 53.45 -2.94
C THR A 3 -59.29 53.10 -2.45
N ARG A 4 -58.94 53.41 -1.18
CA ARG A 4 -57.57 53.19 -0.65
C ARG A 4 -57.32 51.84 0.02
N VAL A 5 -58.35 51.04 0.33
CA VAL A 5 -58.17 49.80 1.12
C VAL A 5 -57.80 48.60 0.24
N TRP A 6 -58.34 48.50 -0.99
CA TRP A 6 -58.10 47.35 -1.88
C TRP A 6 -56.65 47.24 -2.38
N ARG A 7 -55.92 48.35 -2.44
CA ARG A 7 -54.51 48.39 -2.90
C ARG A 7 -53.51 47.88 -1.85
N ARG A 8 -53.90 47.79 -0.57
CA ARG A 8 -53.04 47.36 0.55
C ARG A 8 -52.85 45.83 0.60
N ASN A 9 -53.88 45.05 0.29
CA ASN A 9 -53.82 43.57 0.35
C ASN A 9 -53.11 42.94 -0.85
N ARG A 10 -53.06 43.60 -2.02
CA ARG A 10 -52.33 43.05 -3.19
C ARG A 10 -50.82 43.02 -2.92
N LEU A 11 -50.27 44.02 -2.21
CA LEU A 11 -48.83 44.07 -1.89
C LEU A 11 -48.41 42.91 -0.96
N GLY A 12 -49.19 42.58 0.06
CA GLY A 12 -48.91 41.47 0.97
C GLY A 12 -48.91 40.11 0.26
N LEU A 13 -49.80 39.94 -0.72
CA LEU A 13 -49.91 38.70 -1.50
C LEU A 13 -48.70 38.52 -2.45
N TRP A 14 -48.20 39.60 -3.05
CA TRP A 14 -46.95 39.58 -3.82
C TRP A 14 -45.73 39.31 -2.94
N VAL A 15 -45.66 39.89 -1.74
CA VAL A 15 -44.57 39.62 -0.79
C VAL A 15 -44.59 38.16 -0.34
N ALA A 16 -45.77 37.60 -0.04
CA ALA A 16 -45.90 36.19 0.31
C ALA A 16 -45.51 35.26 -0.85
N LEU A 17 -45.89 35.57 -2.09
CA LEU A 17 -45.47 34.84 -3.29
C LEU A 17 -43.96 34.93 -3.54
N CYS A 18 -43.36 36.10 -3.34
CA CYS A 18 -41.91 36.28 -3.44
C CYS A 18 -41.16 35.51 -2.35
N LEU A 19 -41.69 35.48 -1.11
CA LEU A 19 -41.10 34.71 -0.01
C LEU A 19 -41.22 33.20 -0.25
N LEU A 20 -42.35 32.72 -0.77
CA LEU A 20 -42.52 31.32 -1.18
C LEU A 20 -41.60 30.95 -2.36
N GLY A 21 -41.48 31.83 -3.34
CA GLY A 21 -40.55 31.66 -4.46
C GLY A 21 -39.08 31.65 -4.02
N TRP A 22 -38.71 32.51 -3.06
CA TRP A 22 -37.37 32.51 -2.48
C TRP A 22 -37.09 31.24 -1.69
N ALA A 23 -38.05 30.78 -0.88
CA ALA A 23 -37.91 29.54 -0.12
C ALA A 23 -37.77 28.30 -1.04
N ALA A 24 -38.43 28.31 -2.19
CA ALA A 24 -38.31 27.24 -3.19
C ALA A 24 -36.95 27.21 -3.92
N LEU A 25 -36.18 28.32 -3.87
CA LEU A 25 -34.84 28.40 -4.45
C LEU A 25 -33.73 27.99 -3.46
N LEU A 26 -34.09 27.61 -2.23
CA LEU A 26 -33.11 27.11 -1.27
C LEU A 26 -32.56 25.75 -1.75
N PRO A 27 -31.24 25.60 -1.91
CA PRO A 27 -30.65 24.34 -2.34
C PRO A 27 -30.94 23.25 -1.30
N LEU A 28 -31.57 22.16 -1.74
CA LEU A 28 -31.81 21.00 -0.89
C LEU A 28 -30.46 20.40 -0.46
N PRO A 29 -30.33 19.94 0.80
CA PRO A 29 -29.12 19.26 1.26
C PRO A 29 -28.91 18.01 0.41
N ARG A 30 -27.77 17.97 -0.27
CA ARG A 30 -27.39 16.84 -1.12
C ARG A 30 -27.07 15.65 -0.22
N ALA A 31 -27.82 14.56 -0.34
CA ALA A 31 -27.55 13.34 0.41
C ALA A 31 -26.18 12.79 0.02
N ALA A 32 -25.23 12.79 0.96
CA ALA A 32 -23.90 12.23 0.78
C ALA A 32 -23.98 10.71 0.93
N ALA A 33 -24.17 10.01 -0.20
CA ALA A 33 -24.08 8.55 -0.22
C ALA A 33 -22.60 8.14 -0.14
N SER A 34 -22.14 7.71 1.04
CA SER A 34 -20.86 7.00 1.15
C SER A 34 -21.07 5.56 0.71
N ARG A 35 -20.15 5.02 -0.08
CA ARG A 35 -20.25 3.62 -0.50
C ARG A 35 -19.79 2.75 0.66
N ILE A 36 -20.47 1.62 0.88
CA ILE A 36 -20.11 0.67 1.96
C ILE A 36 -18.63 0.24 1.85
N LYS A 37 -18.11 0.08 0.63
CA LYS A 37 -16.68 -0.23 0.37
C LYS A 37 -15.69 0.86 0.81
N ASP A 38 -16.16 2.10 0.99
CA ASP A 38 -15.32 3.20 1.47
C ASP A 38 -15.30 3.25 3.00
N LEU A 39 -16.22 2.54 3.68
CA LEU A 39 -16.37 2.54 5.14
C LEU A 39 -16.07 1.19 5.81
N ALA A 40 -15.95 0.10 5.02
CA ALA A 40 -15.76 -1.24 5.54
C ALA A 40 -14.55 -1.91 4.86
N SER A 41 -13.68 -2.52 5.68
CA SER A 41 -12.66 -3.45 5.22
C SER A 41 -13.13 -4.89 5.42
N VAL A 42 -12.70 -5.78 4.54
CA VAL A 42 -13.02 -7.21 4.67
C VAL A 42 -12.16 -7.80 5.78
N GLN A 43 -12.79 -8.38 6.79
CA GLN A 43 -12.10 -9.02 7.91
C GLN A 43 -11.25 -10.19 7.39
N GLY A 44 -9.96 -10.21 7.76
CA GLY A 44 -9.01 -11.24 7.30
C GLY A 44 -8.14 -10.83 6.11
N VAL A 45 -8.35 -9.64 5.54
CA VAL A 45 -7.45 -9.03 4.54
C VAL A 45 -6.24 -8.48 5.27
N ARG A 46 -5.24 -9.34 5.49
CA ARG A 46 -3.97 -8.98 6.09
C ARG A 46 -2.84 -9.27 5.11
N ASP A 47 -1.96 -8.30 4.96
CA ASP A 47 -0.67 -8.50 4.35
C ASP A 47 0.20 -9.36 5.28
N ASN A 48 0.97 -10.28 4.71
CA ASN A 48 1.90 -11.11 5.46
C ASN A 48 3.33 -10.72 5.09
N GLN A 49 4.12 -10.35 6.09
CA GLN A 49 5.53 -10.04 5.88
C GLN A 49 6.32 -11.34 5.73
N LEU A 50 7.07 -11.43 4.64
CA LEU A 50 8.02 -12.49 4.38
C LEU A 50 9.42 -11.93 4.59
N VAL A 51 10.20 -12.64 5.39
CA VAL A 51 11.61 -12.32 5.63
C VAL A 51 12.43 -13.56 5.34
N GLY A 52 13.50 -13.40 4.58
CA GLY A 52 14.42 -14.46 4.22
C GLY A 52 15.86 -13.98 4.21
N PHE A 53 16.78 -14.93 4.27
CA PHE A 53 18.20 -14.71 4.06
C PHE A 53 18.62 -15.45 2.79
N GLY A 54 19.46 -14.81 1.98
CA GLY A 54 19.95 -15.39 0.73
C GLY A 54 21.39 -15.00 0.45
N LEU A 55 21.93 -15.58 -0.62
CA LEU A 55 23.25 -15.27 -1.15
C LEU A 55 23.11 -14.80 -2.60
N VAL A 56 23.76 -13.69 -2.93
CA VAL A 56 23.88 -13.20 -4.30
C VAL A 56 25.32 -13.39 -4.75
N VAL A 57 25.51 -14.06 -5.88
CA VAL A 57 26.82 -14.36 -6.48
C VAL A 57 27.01 -13.57 -7.77
N GLY A 58 28.27 -13.33 -8.15
CA GLY A 58 28.60 -12.66 -9.41
C GLY A 58 28.67 -11.14 -9.33
N LEU A 59 28.86 -10.59 -8.13
CA LEU A 59 29.09 -9.16 -7.94
C LEU A 59 30.48 -8.76 -8.48
N SER A 60 30.60 -7.55 -9.01
CA SER A 60 31.82 -7.01 -9.63
C SER A 60 32.89 -6.61 -8.59
N GLY A 61 33.27 -7.51 -7.68
CA GLY A 61 34.23 -7.23 -6.61
C GLY A 61 33.66 -6.44 -5.43
N THR A 62 32.35 -6.19 -5.41
CA THR A 62 31.63 -5.42 -4.38
C THR A 62 30.86 -6.30 -3.40
N GLY A 63 31.25 -7.56 -3.21
CA GLY A 63 30.63 -8.42 -2.19
C GLY A 63 31.10 -8.07 -0.77
N ASP A 64 30.52 -8.71 0.24
CA ASP A 64 30.76 -8.40 1.67
C ASP A 64 32.20 -8.72 2.14
N GLY A 65 33.02 -9.32 1.27
CA GLY A 65 34.40 -9.69 1.58
C GLY A 65 34.49 -10.84 2.59
N ASN A 66 35.72 -11.27 2.88
CA ASN A 66 35.99 -12.33 3.88
C ASN A 66 35.67 -11.94 5.33
N LYS A 67 35.20 -10.71 5.59
CA LYS A 67 34.86 -10.24 6.94
C LYS A 67 33.44 -10.62 7.36
N ALA A 68 32.58 -10.97 6.40
CA ALA A 68 31.23 -11.46 6.67
C ALA A 68 31.24 -12.99 6.86
N ALA A 69 31.46 -13.45 8.10
CA ALA A 69 31.50 -14.88 8.44
C ALA A 69 30.21 -15.63 8.08
N PHE A 70 29.06 -14.93 8.07
CA PHE A 70 27.77 -15.50 7.68
C PHE A 70 27.70 -15.78 6.16
N THR A 71 28.31 -14.93 5.34
CA THR A 71 28.34 -15.06 3.88
C THR A 71 29.26 -16.20 3.43
N SER A 72 30.42 -16.38 4.06
CA SER A 72 31.33 -17.49 3.76
C SER A 72 30.77 -18.85 4.19
N GLN A 73 30.22 -18.95 5.41
CA GLN A 73 29.60 -20.19 5.88
C GLN A 73 28.36 -20.56 5.06
N GLY A 74 27.53 -19.59 4.69
CA GLY A 74 26.39 -19.81 3.81
C GLY A 74 26.80 -20.37 2.45
N LEU A 75 27.88 -19.83 1.86
CA LEU A 75 28.41 -20.33 0.58
C LEU A 75 28.94 -21.76 0.70
N VAL A 76 29.66 -22.09 1.78
CA VAL A 76 30.11 -23.46 2.05
C VAL A 76 28.93 -24.41 2.12
N ASN A 77 27.92 -24.10 2.93
CA ASN A 77 26.74 -24.95 3.08
C ASN A 77 25.98 -25.11 1.74
N MET A 78 25.93 -24.07 0.91
CA MET A 78 25.33 -24.13 -0.44
C MET A 78 26.10 -25.10 -1.34
N LEU A 79 27.44 -25.01 -1.35
CA LEU A 79 28.29 -25.88 -2.14
C LEU A 79 28.21 -27.34 -1.66
N GLU A 80 28.18 -27.57 -0.35
CA GLU A 80 28.00 -28.90 0.24
C GLU A 80 26.66 -29.52 -0.16
N ASN A 81 25.56 -28.75 -0.13
CA ASN A 81 24.24 -29.20 -0.60
C ASN A 81 24.22 -29.54 -2.10
N MET A 82 25.12 -28.93 -2.89
CA MET A 82 25.32 -29.26 -4.31
C MET A 82 26.29 -30.43 -4.52
N GLY A 83 26.76 -31.08 -3.44
CA GLY A 83 27.70 -32.19 -3.50
C GLY A 83 29.17 -31.78 -3.64
N VAL A 84 29.49 -30.50 -3.51
CA VAL A 84 30.86 -29.97 -3.59
C VAL A 84 31.39 -29.74 -2.19
N HIS A 85 32.35 -30.58 -1.75
CA HIS A 85 33.04 -30.36 -0.50
C HIS A 85 34.10 -29.28 -0.64
N VAL A 86 34.01 -28.26 0.20
CA VAL A 86 34.99 -27.17 0.29
C VAL A 86 35.38 -26.97 1.74
N ASN A 87 36.67 -26.76 2.00
CA ASN A 87 37.11 -26.37 3.33
C ASN A 87 36.75 -24.88 3.55
N PRO A 88 36.02 -24.52 4.62
CA PRO A 88 35.65 -23.14 4.92
C PRO A 88 36.84 -22.17 4.93
N ALA A 89 38.03 -22.63 5.30
CA ALA A 89 39.24 -21.81 5.34
C ALA A 89 39.75 -21.38 3.95
N ASP A 90 39.42 -22.16 2.92
CA ASP A 90 39.88 -21.94 1.55
C ASP A 90 38.90 -21.08 0.73
N VAL A 91 37.68 -20.88 1.23
CA VAL A 91 36.63 -20.12 0.55
C VAL A 91 36.83 -18.62 0.80
N LYS A 92 37.21 -17.90 -0.26
CA LYS A 92 37.30 -16.43 -0.24
C LYS A 92 36.15 -15.80 -1.00
N VAL A 93 35.28 -15.09 -0.29
CA VAL A 93 34.11 -14.40 -0.83
C VAL A 93 34.46 -12.96 -1.19
N LYS A 94 34.82 -12.71 -2.47
CA LYS A 94 35.01 -11.34 -3.00
C LYS A 94 33.86 -10.86 -3.89
N ASN A 95 33.16 -11.80 -4.53
CA ASN A 95 32.10 -11.54 -5.50
C ASN A 95 30.75 -12.11 -5.04
N VAL A 96 30.60 -12.31 -3.73
CA VAL A 96 29.40 -12.88 -3.09
C VAL A 96 29.01 -11.98 -1.92
N ALA A 97 27.72 -11.71 -1.79
CA ALA A 97 27.13 -10.98 -0.67
C ALA A 97 25.99 -11.79 -0.05
N GLY A 98 25.90 -11.76 1.28
CA GLY A 98 24.75 -12.18 2.05
C GLY A 98 23.71 -11.07 2.02
N VAL A 99 22.48 -11.42 1.65
CA VAL A 99 21.41 -10.45 1.49
C VAL A 99 20.23 -10.79 2.38
N MET A 100 19.62 -9.74 2.94
CA MET A 100 18.32 -9.83 3.56
C MET A 100 17.25 -9.59 2.48
N ILE A 101 16.28 -10.49 2.45
CA ILE A 101 15.19 -10.49 1.49
C ILE A 101 13.91 -10.21 2.27
N THR A 102 13.20 -9.16 1.91
CA THR A 102 11.92 -8.80 2.52
C THR A 102 10.86 -8.64 1.45
N ALA A 103 9.67 -9.17 1.69
CA ALA A 103 8.56 -9.04 0.76
C ALA A 103 7.24 -8.97 1.52
N THR A 104 6.27 -8.28 0.94
CA THR A 104 4.91 -8.23 1.49
C THR A 104 4.01 -9.10 0.61
N LEU A 105 3.52 -10.21 1.17
CA LEU A 105 2.60 -11.12 0.49
C LEU A 105 1.18 -10.56 0.62
N PRO A 106 0.53 -10.15 -0.50
CA PRO A 106 -0.81 -9.61 -0.45
C PRO A 106 -1.82 -10.70 -0.06
N PRO A 107 -2.94 -10.30 0.57
CA PRO A 107 -4.01 -11.21 0.91
C PRO A 107 -4.57 -11.88 -0.34
N PHE A 108 -4.85 -13.17 -0.24
CA PHE A 108 -5.36 -14.01 -1.33
C PHE A 108 -4.40 -14.19 -2.52
N ALA A 109 -3.09 -13.97 -2.34
CA ALA A 109 -2.09 -14.34 -3.33
C ALA A 109 -2.21 -15.83 -3.69
N LYS A 110 -2.13 -16.16 -4.99
CA LYS A 110 -2.20 -17.54 -5.48
C LYS A 110 -0.82 -18.05 -5.87
N ALA A 111 -0.65 -19.38 -5.85
CA ALA A 111 0.56 -20.01 -6.36
C ALA A 111 0.81 -19.61 -7.82
N GLY A 112 2.04 -19.20 -8.13
CA GLY A 112 2.44 -18.70 -9.44
C GLY A 112 2.28 -17.19 -9.64
N GLN A 113 1.72 -16.46 -8.67
CA GLN A 113 1.67 -14.99 -8.73
C GLN A 113 3.04 -14.39 -8.39
N THR A 114 3.45 -13.39 -9.15
CA THR A 114 4.66 -12.61 -8.88
C THR A 114 4.42 -11.62 -7.75
N ILE A 115 5.38 -11.48 -6.85
CA ILE A 115 5.40 -10.45 -5.81
C ILE A 115 6.71 -9.67 -5.91
N ASP A 116 6.63 -8.38 -5.56
CA ASP A 116 7.82 -7.54 -5.48
C ASP A 116 8.58 -7.84 -4.19
N VAL A 117 9.90 -7.80 -4.28
CA VAL A 117 10.81 -8.18 -3.20
C VAL A 117 11.90 -7.13 -3.08
N THR A 118 12.18 -6.72 -1.85
CA THR A 118 13.26 -5.80 -1.52
C THR A 118 14.45 -6.61 -1.02
N ILE A 119 15.60 -6.38 -1.67
CA ILE A 119 16.87 -7.03 -1.33
C ILE A 119 17.82 -5.97 -0.79
N SER A 120 18.46 -6.26 0.35
CA SER A 120 19.45 -5.37 0.96
C SER A 120 20.70 -6.17 1.31
N SER A 121 21.88 -5.64 0.99
CA SER A 121 23.14 -6.23 1.47
C SER A 121 23.39 -5.81 2.92
N LEU A 122 24.13 -6.66 3.64
CA LEU A 122 24.54 -6.44 5.03
C LEU A 122 25.91 -5.77 5.13
#